data_AF-A0AAW2SZQ9-F1
#
_entry.id   AF-A0AAW2SZQ9-F1
#
_cell.length_a   1.000
_cell.length_b   1.000
_cell.length_c   1.000
_cell.angle_alpha   90.00
_cell.angle_beta   90.00
_cell.angle_gamma   90.00
#
_symmetry.space_group_name_H-M   'P 1'
#
loop_
_entity.id
_entity.type
_entity.pdbx_description
1 polymer ?
#
loop_
_entity_poly.entity_id
_entity_poly.type
_entity_poly.pdbx_seq_one_letter_code
_entity_poly.pdbx_strand_id
1 'polypeptide(L)'
;MNTAEMLQAAYKYIKYLQAQVGVLESMASNNQENRERSESDEELRVLVESPLIQEKLYSTERCLVPAKFVQELSSDHEIVKSNPQLLPLIVKQEQ
;
A
#
# COMPACT_ATOMS: atom_id res chain seq x y z
N MET A 1 -27.45 11.00 -2.62
CA MET A 1 -26.50 10.79 -3.71
C MET A 1 -27.28 10.71 -5.01
N ASN A 2 -27.00 11.59 -5.97
CA ASN A 2 -27.55 11.49 -7.32
C ASN A 2 -26.65 10.61 -8.22
N THR A 3 -27.08 10.33 -9.45
CA THR A 3 -26.33 9.47 -10.38
C THR A 3 -24.93 10.02 -10.70
N ALA A 4 -24.76 11.33 -10.86
CA ALA A 4 -23.45 11.93 -11.12
C ALA A 4 -22.50 11.77 -9.93
N GLU A 5 -23.00 11.98 -8.71
CA GLU A 5 -22.24 11.76 -7.48
C GLU A 5 -21.84 10.28 -7.33
N MET A 6 -22.74 9.35 -7.61
CA MET A 6 -22.45 7.90 -7.61
C MET A 6 -21.32 7.54 -8.57
N LEU A 7 -21.37 8.06 -9.81
CA LEU A 7 -20.35 7.82 -10.81
C LEU A 7 -18.99 8.42 -10.39
N GLN A 8 -19.01 9.61 -9.80
CA GLN A 8 -17.78 10.23 -9.30
C GLN A 8 -17.17 9.43 -8.15
N ALA A 9 -17.98 8.93 -7.22
CA ALA A 9 -17.50 8.07 -6.13
C ALA A 9 -16.95 6.75 -6.64
N ALA A 10 -17.60 6.12 -7.62
CA ALA A 10 -17.10 4.91 -8.27
C ALA A 10 -15.75 5.16 -8.94
N TYR A 11 -15.60 6.27 -9.67
CA TYR A 11 -14.33 6.66 -10.29
C TYR A 11 -13.20 6.80 -9.26
N LYS A 12 -13.47 7.49 -8.13
CA LYS A 12 -12.49 7.65 -7.04
C LYS A 12 -12.12 6.30 -6.41
N TYR A 13 -13.10 5.43 -6.21
CA TYR A 13 -12.85 4.10 -5.66
C TYR A 13 -11.98 3.25 -6.60
N ILE A 14 -12.24 3.29 -7.92
CA ILE A 14 -11.39 2.62 -8.92
C ILE A 14 -9.95 3.17 -8.86
N LYS A 15 -9.77 4.49 -8.72
CA LYS A 15 -8.43 5.09 -8.60
C LYS A 15 -7.69 4.62 -7.35
N TYR A 16 -8.39 4.51 -6.23
CA TYR A 16 -7.85 3.93 -5.02
C TYR A 16 -7.41 2.46 -5.24
N LEU A 17 -8.26 1.63 -5.84
CA LEU A 17 -7.92 0.22 -6.13
C LEU A 17 -6.70 0.12 -7.07
N GLN A 18 -6.61 0.97 -8.09
CA GLN A 18 -5.44 1.04 -8.98
C GLN A 18 -4.16 1.40 -8.20
N ALA A 19 -4.23 2.32 -7.25
CA ALA A 19 -3.09 2.65 -6.39
C ALA A 19 -2.68 1.46 -5.50
N GLN A 20 -3.65 0.76 -4.89
CA GLN A 20 -3.39 -0.43 -4.08
C GLN A 20 -2.72 -1.54 -4.90
N VAL A 21 -3.15 -1.77 -6.15
CA VAL A 21 -2.50 -2.72 -7.08
C VAL A 21 -1.07 -2.31 -7.39
N GLY A 22 -0.82 -1.03 -7.72
CA GLY A 22 0.54 -0.56 -8.00
C GLY A 22 1.50 -0.72 -6.81
N VAL A 23 1.00 -0.52 -5.59
CA VAL A 23 1.77 -0.79 -4.36
C VAL A 23 2.10 -2.28 -4.22
N LEU A 24 1.13 -3.17 -4.48
CA LEU A 24 1.34 -4.63 -4.44
C LEU A 24 2.34 -5.10 -5.49
N GLU A 25 2.29 -4.56 -6.71
CA GLU A 25 3.23 -4.87 -7.78
C GLU A 25 4.66 -4.43 -7.42
N SER A 26 4.82 -3.25 -6.83
CA SER A 26 6.13 -2.76 -6.36
C SER A 26 6.76 -3.69 -5.32
N MET A 27 5.97 -4.35 -4.48
CA MET A 27 6.46 -5.32 -3.50
C MET A 27 6.97 -6.59 -4.19
N ALA A 28 6.25 -7.08 -5.20
CA ALA A 28 6.64 -8.26 -5.94
C ALA A 28 7.97 -8.09 -6.70
N SER A 29 8.27 -6.88 -7.19
CA SER A 29 9.55 -6.58 -7.85
C SER A 29 10.74 -6.53 -6.90
N ASN A 30 10.56 -6.12 -5.64
CA ASN A 30 11.64 -6.01 -4.66
C ASN A 30 12.01 -7.36 -4.00
N ASN A 31 11.10 -8.34 -4.00
CA ASN A 31 11.26 -9.64 -3.32
C ASN A 31 11.85 -10.75 -4.20
N GLN A 32 12.61 -10.42 -5.25
CA GLN A 32 13.04 -11.39 -6.27
C GLN A 32 14.03 -12.47 -5.77
N GLU A 33 14.66 -12.32 -4.60
CA GLU A 33 15.68 -13.26 -4.09
C GLU A 33 15.20 -14.30 -3.06
N ASN A 34 14.04 -14.14 -2.41
CA ASN A 34 13.55 -15.09 -1.40
C ASN A 34 12.06 -15.40 -1.58
N ARG A 35 11.74 -16.31 -2.52
CA ARG A 35 10.38 -16.78 -2.81
C ARG A 35 9.86 -17.83 -1.80
N GLU A 36 10.07 -17.61 -0.52
CA GLU A 36 9.26 -18.32 0.48
C GLU A 36 8.01 -17.50 0.72
N ARG A 37 6.85 -18.03 0.29
CA ARG A 37 5.54 -17.44 0.56
C ARG A 37 5.39 -17.38 2.08
N SER A 38 5.61 -16.20 2.63
CA SER A 38 5.55 -15.99 4.07
C SER A 38 4.10 -16.02 4.54
N GLU A 39 3.87 -16.35 5.81
CA GLU A 39 2.55 -16.22 6.44
C GLU A 39 1.97 -14.80 6.24
N SER A 40 2.85 -13.80 6.18
CA SER A 40 2.50 -12.40 5.92
C SER A 40 1.88 -12.17 4.53
N ASP A 41 2.22 -12.97 3.51
CA ASP A 41 1.62 -12.86 2.17
C ASP A 41 0.18 -13.38 2.13
N GLU A 42 -0.10 -14.44 2.89
CA GLU A 42 -1.45 -15.00 2.97
C GLU A 42 -2.38 -14.11 3.79
N GLU A 43 -1.89 -13.57 4.92
CA GLU A 43 -2.61 -12.53 5.67
C GLU A 43 -2.88 -11.30 4.80
N LEU A 44 -1.86 -10.78 4.10
CA LEU A 44 -2.01 -9.65 3.19
C LEU A 44 -3.08 -9.93 2.13
N ARG A 45 -3.08 -11.13 1.55
CA ARG A 45 -4.08 -11.54 0.56
C ARG A 45 -5.50 -11.53 1.14
N VAL A 46 -5.71 -12.10 2.32
CA VAL A 46 -7.03 -12.10 3.00
C VAL A 46 -7.51 -10.66 3.24
N LEU A 47 -6.62 -9.77 3.66
CA LEU A 47 -6.95 -8.37 3.92
C LEU A 47 -7.26 -7.60 2.62
N VAL A 48 -6.53 -7.87 1.52
CA VAL A 48 -6.76 -7.24 0.21
C VAL A 48 -8.07 -7.72 -0.41
N GLU A 49 -8.41 -8.99 -0.28
CA GLU A 49 -9.63 -9.58 -0.84
C GLU A 49 -10.89 -9.18 -0.06
N SER A 50 -10.76 -8.60 1.15
CA SER A 50 -11.88 -8.17 1.99
C SER A 50 -12.48 -6.82 1.54
N PRO A 51 -13.73 -6.80 1.03
CA PRO A 51 -14.35 -5.55 0.57
C PRO A 51 -14.50 -4.52 1.69
N LEU A 52 -14.85 -4.97 2.90
CA LEU A 52 -15.02 -4.09 4.06
C LEU A 52 -13.72 -3.39 4.46
N ILE A 53 -12.59 -4.09 4.34
CA ILE A 53 -11.27 -3.49 4.58
C ILE A 53 -10.95 -2.48 3.48
N GLN A 54 -11.17 -2.82 2.21
CA GLN A 54 -10.92 -1.91 1.09
C GLN A 54 -11.77 -0.64 1.15
N GLU A 55 -13.04 -0.74 1.52
CA GLU A 55 -13.92 0.41 1.72
C GLU A 55 -13.44 1.32 2.86
N LYS A 56 -13.02 0.72 3.98
CA LYS A 56 -12.47 1.46 5.12
C LYS A 56 -11.17 2.17 4.77
N LEU A 57 -10.25 1.46 4.11
CA LEU A 57 -8.98 2.01 3.63
C LEU A 57 -9.20 3.16 2.64
N TYR A 58 -10.10 2.99 1.68
CA TYR A 58 -10.53 4.04 0.76
C TYR A 58 -11.05 5.28 1.50
N SER A 59 -11.93 5.10 2.49
CA SER A 59 -12.47 6.24 3.28
C SER A 59 -11.40 7.04 4.03
N THR A 60 -10.24 6.43 4.26
CA THR A 60 -9.09 7.07 4.92
C THR A 60 -7.96 7.43 3.96
N GLU A 61 -8.13 7.18 2.65
CA GLU A 61 -7.13 7.39 1.60
C GLU A 61 -5.80 6.67 1.86
N ARG A 62 -5.84 5.43 2.38
CA ARG A 62 -4.65 4.64 2.75
C ARG A 62 -4.57 3.32 2.01
N CYS A 63 -3.38 2.92 1.57
CA CYS A 63 -3.13 1.58 1.05
C CYS A 63 -2.57 0.66 2.14
N LEU A 64 -2.78 -0.64 1.96
CA LEU A 64 -2.23 -1.70 2.79
C LEU A 64 -0.84 -2.11 2.28
N VAL A 65 0.12 -2.22 3.21
CA VAL A 65 1.48 -2.73 2.99
C VAL A 65 1.95 -3.53 4.21
N PRO A 66 2.76 -4.57 4.05
CA PRO A 66 3.49 -5.20 5.14
C PRO A 66 4.44 -4.20 5.80
N ALA A 67 4.58 -4.26 7.13
CA ALA A 67 5.50 -3.40 7.86
C ALA A 67 6.96 -3.58 7.40
N LYS A 68 7.35 -4.82 7.08
CA LYS A 68 8.69 -5.16 6.57
C LYS A 68 9.02 -4.40 5.28
N PHE A 69 8.06 -4.29 4.36
CA PHE A 69 8.25 -3.53 3.12
C PHE A 69 8.56 -2.06 3.40
N VAL A 70 7.88 -1.44 4.37
CA VAL A 70 8.16 -0.05 4.77
C VAL A 70 9.56 0.08 5.37
N GLN A 71 10.01 -0.89 6.17
CA GLN A 71 11.35 -0.90 6.76
C GLN A 71 12.44 -1.06 5.70
N GLU A 72 12.25 -1.94 4.74
CA GLU A 72 13.15 -2.15 3.61
C GLU A 72 13.26 -0.89 2.74
N LEU A 73 12.12 -0.28 2.39
CA LEU A 73 12.09 1.00 1.66
C LEU A 73 12.80 2.13 2.41
N SER A 74 12.69 2.14 3.74
CA SER A 74 13.33 3.16 4.59
C SER A 74 14.85 2.98 4.66
N SER A 75 15.32 1.76 4.46
CA SER A 75 16.75 1.42 4.47
C SER A 75 17.40 1.63 3.09
N ASP A 76 16.61 1.79 2.04
CA ASP A 76 17.08 2.09 0.68
C ASP A 76 17.43 3.58 0.53
N HIS A 77 18.73 3.86 0.61
CA HIS A 77 19.29 5.20 0.57
C HIS A 77 18.95 5.96 -0.74
N GLU A 78 18.74 5.28 -1.86
CA GLU A 78 18.42 5.94 -3.13
C GLU A 78 16.95 6.39 -3.20
N ILE A 79 16.04 5.64 -2.56
CA ILE A 79 14.62 6.02 -2.44
C ILE A 79 14.48 7.26 -1.53
N VAL A 80 15.17 7.25 -0.39
CA VAL A 80 15.17 8.39 0.55
C VAL A 80 15.75 9.65 -0.09
N LYS A 81 16.81 9.50 -0.88
CA LYS A 81 17.46 10.61 -1.60
C LYS A 81 16.57 11.18 -2.72
N SER A 82 15.81 10.32 -3.40
CA SER A 82 14.90 10.72 -4.48
C SER A 82 13.61 11.34 -3.95
N ASN A 83 13.24 11.07 -2.70
CA ASN A 83 12.00 11.60 -2.11
C ASN A 83 12.19 12.01 -0.63
N PRO A 84 12.76 13.20 -0.37
CA PRO A 84 13.16 13.65 0.97
C PRO A 84 11.99 13.77 1.96
N GLN A 85 10.76 13.86 1.47
CA GLN A 85 9.55 13.93 2.31
C GLN A 85 9.25 12.61 3.05
N LEU A 86 9.95 11.51 2.73
CA LEU A 86 9.84 10.25 3.44
C LEU A 86 10.65 10.23 4.75
N LEU A 87 11.65 11.12 4.91
CA LEU A 87 12.52 11.18 6.10
C LEU A 87 11.76 11.21 7.44
N PRO A 88 10.69 12.00 7.64
CA PRO A 88 9.97 12.05 8.92
C PRO A 88 9.18 10.77 9.25
N LEU A 89 8.89 9.93 8.25
CA LEU A 89 8.17 8.66 8.43
C LEU A 89 9.11 7.54 8.90
N ILE A 90 10.39 7.65 8.53
CA ILE A 90 11.46 6.72 8.93
C ILE A 90 11.85 6.96 10.39
N VAL A 91 12.04 8.23 10.76
CA VAL A 91 12.45 8.64 12.12
C VAL A 91 11.38 8.31 13.17
N LYS A 92 10.11 8.18 12.78
CA LYS A 92 9.02 7.79 13.70
C LYS A 92 8.99 6.30 14.05
N GLN A 93 9.71 5.43 13.33
CA GLN A 93 9.76 4.00 13.66
C GLN A 93 10.86 3.63 14.67
N GLU A 94 11.84 4.52 14.91
CA GLU A 94 12.96 4.26 15.84
C GLU A 94 12.73 4.77 17.28
N GLN A 95 11.55 5.34 17.59
CA GLN A 95 11.23 5.92 18.91
C GLN A 95 10.12 5.16 19.64
#